data_AF-A0A349H5Y4-F1
#
_entry.id   AF-A0A349H5Y4-F1
#
_cell.length_a   1.000
_cell.length_b   1.000
_cell.length_c   1.000
_cell.angle_alpha   90.00
_cell.angle_beta   90.00
_cell.angle_gamma   90.00
#
_symmetry.space_group_name_H-M   'P 1'
#
loop_
_entity.id
_entity.type
_entity.pdbx_description
1 polymer ?
#
loop_
_entity_poly.entity_id
_entity_poly.type
_entity_poly.pdbx_seq_one_letter_code
_entity_poly.pdbx_strand_id
1 'polypeptide(L)'
;MSFFKNNKEIKTEDLKLSDYDQIWTKFCFLDETGSLSGLTDQYFTVGILKMSQPYYLQSRLYFERSKISFYDEVKFNKLSKNNLAFAKTAIDALFDTKSINFYSYSISTKSDYYLKNFDENPWLAYEQITLKLLDASLSKHEIIILIADYVTTPKEIRFEVDTKKHFNSTNKRLALAGVCRFDSKSNDLLQLTDLLIGAITYDIKYKKGLVPGSKYKLELVEYLKNKLGADTFEDGFKNYNFNLFVDKTDHFNGSQVKDVENEANEKGLSS
;
A
#
# COMPACT_ATOMS: atom_id res chain seq x y z
N MET A 1 10.56 4.92 36.73
CA MET A 1 9.91 6.13 36.19
C MET A 1 8.63 5.70 35.49
N SER A 2 7.47 6.12 36.00
CA SER A 2 6.18 5.84 35.36
C SER A 2 6.01 6.81 34.17
N PHE A 3 6.33 6.35 32.96
CA PHE A 3 6.42 7.19 31.76
C PHE A 3 5.08 7.65 31.18
N PHE A 4 3.94 7.14 31.67
CA PHE A 4 2.62 7.48 31.15
C PHE A 4 1.62 7.64 32.29
N LYS A 5 1.12 8.86 32.50
CA LYS A 5 -0.07 9.10 33.32
C LYS A 5 -1.28 9.01 32.41
N ASN A 6 -2.01 7.91 32.46
CA ASN A 6 -3.33 7.81 31.83
C ASN A 6 -4.32 8.70 32.60
N ASN A 7 -4.38 9.99 32.27
CA ASN A 7 -5.50 10.84 32.66
C ASN A 7 -6.72 10.39 31.86
N LYS A 8 -7.65 9.73 32.53
CA LYS A 8 -8.73 8.94 31.90
C LYS A 8 -9.87 9.74 31.26
N GLU A 9 -9.76 11.06 31.06
CA GLU A 9 -10.94 11.91 30.79
C GLU A 9 -10.80 12.94 29.67
N ILE A 10 -9.63 13.17 29.08
CA ILE A 10 -9.48 14.18 28.01
C ILE A 10 -9.87 13.56 26.67
N LYS A 11 -10.81 14.17 25.93
CA LYS A 11 -11.10 13.74 24.57
C LYS A 11 -9.91 14.04 23.67
N THR A 12 -9.71 13.22 22.64
CA THR A 12 -8.57 13.39 21.72
C THR A 12 -8.51 14.77 21.05
N GLU A 13 -9.68 15.36 20.75
CA GLU A 13 -9.81 16.71 20.18
C GLU A 13 -9.39 17.83 21.15
N ASP A 14 -9.38 17.56 22.45
CA ASP A 14 -9.04 18.52 23.51
C ASP A 14 -7.58 18.41 23.96
N LEU A 15 -6.82 17.44 23.43
CA LEU A 15 -5.40 17.28 23.75
C LEU A 15 -4.59 18.50 23.30
N LYS A 16 -3.75 18.99 24.19
CA LYS A 16 -2.86 20.13 23.97
C LYS A 16 -1.42 19.65 23.81
N LEU A 17 -0.54 20.53 23.32
CA LEU A 17 0.90 20.25 23.26
C LEU A 17 1.51 19.93 24.65
N SER A 18 0.90 20.44 25.72
CA SER A 18 1.28 20.10 27.09
C SER A 18 1.03 18.63 27.45
N ASP A 19 0.13 17.95 26.72
CA ASP A 19 -0.23 16.53 26.91
C ASP A 19 0.61 15.60 26.01
N TYR A 20 1.83 16.01 25.67
CA TYR A 20 2.71 15.29 24.75
C TYR A 20 3.01 13.85 25.19
N ASP A 21 2.91 13.54 26.47
CA ASP A 21 3.08 12.19 27.02
C ASP A 21 1.88 11.27 26.74
N GLN A 22 0.74 11.82 26.34
CA GLN A 22 -0.45 11.06 25.94
C GLN A 22 -0.62 10.97 24.42
N ILE A 23 0.15 11.76 23.66
CA ILE A 23 0.09 11.83 22.20
C ILE A 23 1.07 10.84 21.59
N TRP A 24 0.55 9.93 20.75
CA TRP A 24 1.38 8.99 20.01
C TRP A 24 1.63 9.51 18.60
N THR A 25 2.90 9.58 18.20
CA THR A 25 3.26 9.91 16.81
C THR A 25 3.61 8.65 16.04
N LYS A 26 3.08 8.51 14.83
CA LYS A 26 3.37 7.41 13.90
C LYS A 26 3.77 7.95 12.53
N PHE A 27 4.64 7.23 11.85
CA PHE A 27 4.99 7.44 10.46
C PHE A 27 4.22 6.46 9.60
N CYS A 28 3.67 6.97 8.51
CA CYS A 28 2.99 6.20 7.47
C CYS A 28 3.77 6.38 6.16
N PHE A 29 4.26 5.28 5.60
CA PHE A 29 4.92 5.23 4.29
C PHE A 29 3.89 4.79 3.26
N LEU A 30 3.63 5.63 2.27
CA LEU A 30 2.59 5.44 1.28
C LEU A 30 3.17 5.29 -0.10
N ASP A 31 2.66 4.30 -0.82
CA ASP A 31 3.01 4.05 -2.21
C ASP A 31 1.79 3.48 -2.95
N GLU A 32 1.84 3.52 -4.27
CA GLU A 32 0.81 2.98 -5.14
C GLU A 32 1.36 2.11 -6.27
N THR A 33 0.53 1.18 -6.73
CA THR A 33 0.84 0.37 -7.89
C THR A 33 -0.38 0.21 -8.78
N GLY A 34 -0.13 0.07 -10.08
CA GLY A 34 -1.16 0.17 -11.10
C GLY A 34 -1.27 1.59 -11.65
N SER A 35 -1.67 1.69 -12.92
CA SER A 35 -1.98 2.98 -13.52
C SER A 35 -3.49 3.20 -13.54
N LEU A 36 -3.93 4.35 -13.00
CA LEU A 36 -5.31 4.81 -13.11
C LEU A 36 -5.64 5.39 -14.49
N SER A 37 -4.63 5.64 -15.34
CA SER A 37 -4.78 6.22 -16.68
C SER A 37 -4.52 5.23 -17.81
N GLY A 38 -4.00 4.04 -17.50
CA GLY A 38 -3.66 3.01 -18.49
C GLY A 38 -4.80 2.02 -18.70
N LEU A 39 -5.29 1.90 -19.94
CA LEU A 39 -6.31 0.91 -20.33
C LEU A 39 -5.90 -0.55 -20.08
N THR A 40 -4.60 -0.80 -19.92
CA THR A 40 -4.02 -2.13 -19.74
C THR A 40 -3.94 -2.56 -18.28
N ASP A 41 -3.97 -1.63 -17.31
CA ASP A 41 -3.74 -1.95 -15.91
C ASP A 41 -5.05 -1.89 -15.10
N GLN A 42 -5.76 -3.02 -15.06
CA GLN A 42 -7.12 -3.10 -14.54
C GLN A 42 -7.23 -2.93 -13.01
N TYR A 43 -6.11 -2.98 -12.28
CA TYR A 43 -6.10 -2.90 -10.82
C TYR A 43 -5.13 -1.85 -10.32
N PHE A 44 -5.66 -1.01 -9.44
CA PHE A 44 -4.95 0.02 -8.72
C PHE A 44 -4.94 -0.30 -7.22
N THR A 45 -3.79 -0.20 -6.59
CA THR A 45 -3.65 -0.46 -5.16
C THR A 45 -2.83 0.65 -4.51
N VAL A 46 -3.35 1.21 -3.41
CA VAL A 46 -2.59 2.10 -2.52
C VAL A 46 -2.27 1.34 -1.24
N GLY A 47 -1.06 1.50 -0.72
CA GLY A 47 -0.62 0.89 0.53
C GLY A 47 -0.11 1.93 1.53
N ILE A 48 -0.29 1.65 2.82
CA ILE A 48 0.29 2.39 3.94
C ILE A 48 0.99 1.41 4.87
N LEU A 49 2.30 1.57 5.01
CA LEU A 49 3.11 0.95 6.05
C LEU A 49 3.25 1.93 7.23
N LYS A 50 2.64 1.59 8.37
CA LYS A 50 2.55 2.43 9.57
C LYS A 50 3.43 1.89 10.69
N MET A 51 4.21 2.77 11.33
CA MET A 51 5.03 2.40 12.51
C MET A 51 5.39 3.58 13.41
N SER A 52 5.73 3.30 14.67
CA SER A 52 6.20 4.32 15.62
C SER A 52 7.65 4.76 15.40
N GLN A 53 8.53 3.80 15.10
CA GLN A 53 9.97 4.00 15.16
C GLN A 53 10.60 3.46 13.87
N PRO A 54 10.54 4.21 12.75
CA PRO A 54 11.07 3.78 11.46
C PRO A 54 12.53 3.37 11.50
N TYR A 55 13.31 3.96 12.40
CA TYR A 55 14.71 3.66 12.64
C TYR A 55 15.00 2.16 12.72
N TYR A 56 14.23 1.38 13.49
CA TYR A 56 14.54 -0.04 13.70
C TYR A 56 14.47 -0.85 12.41
N LEU A 57 13.43 -0.66 11.61
CA LEU A 57 13.29 -1.36 10.34
C LEU A 57 14.28 -0.81 9.31
N GLN A 58 14.39 0.51 9.19
CA GLN A 58 15.30 1.16 8.23
C GLN A 58 16.76 0.76 8.47
N SER A 59 17.23 0.80 9.72
CA SER A 59 18.60 0.39 10.06
C SER A 59 18.85 -1.09 9.81
N ARG A 60 17.85 -1.95 10.06
CA ARG A 60 17.96 -3.37 9.73
C ARG A 60 18.05 -3.60 8.23
N LEU A 61 17.20 -2.97 7.42
CA LEU A 61 17.25 -3.07 5.96
C LEU A 61 18.60 -2.59 5.41
N TYR A 62 19.09 -1.46 5.91
CA TYR A 62 20.41 -0.93 5.55
C TYR A 62 21.56 -1.89 5.88
N PHE A 63 21.51 -2.52 7.06
CA PHE A 63 22.51 -3.51 7.47
C PHE A 63 22.48 -4.74 6.56
N GLU A 64 21.30 -5.28 6.25
CA GLU A 64 21.15 -6.43 5.37
C GLU A 64 21.61 -6.11 3.93
N ARG A 65 21.28 -4.92 3.40
CA ARG A 65 21.81 -4.44 2.11
C ARG A 65 23.34 -4.45 2.08
N SER A 66 23.94 -3.91 3.14
CA SER A 66 25.39 -3.75 3.23
C SER A 66 26.12 -5.10 3.23
N LYS A 67 25.55 -6.13 3.88
CA LYS A 67 26.12 -7.48 3.88
C LYS A 67 26.22 -8.11 2.50
N ILE A 68 25.24 -7.85 1.64
CA ILE A 68 25.14 -8.44 0.29
C ILE A 68 25.59 -7.47 -0.80
N SER A 69 26.09 -6.28 -0.42
CA SER A 69 26.49 -5.20 -1.32
C SER A 69 25.42 -4.83 -2.36
N PHE A 70 24.15 -4.87 -1.96
CA PHE A 70 23.02 -4.51 -2.80
C PHE A 70 22.64 -3.05 -2.54
N TYR A 71 22.91 -2.18 -3.53
CA TYR A 71 22.66 -0.73 -3.44
C TYR A 71 21.63 -0.24 -4.46
N ASP A 72 21.16 -1.12 -5.34
CA ASP A 72 20.10 -0.80 -6.30
C ASP A 72 18.75 -0.66 -5.59
N GLU A 73 17.82 0.02 -6.23
CA GLU A 73 16.44 0.14 -5.79
C GLU A 73 15.71 -1.20 -5.93
N VAL A 74 15.01 -1.63 -4.88
CA VAL A 74 14.12 -2.80 -4.97
C VAL A 74 12.76 -2.34 -5.43
N LYS A 75 12.27 -2.91 -6.54
CA LYS A 75 10.87 -2.77 -6.95
C LYS A 75 10.28 -4.11 -7.31
N PHE A 76 9.01 -4.30 -7.02
CA PHE A 76 8.26 -5.51 -7.35
C PHE A 76 8.24 -5.77 -8.86
N ASN A 77 8.06 -4.72 -9.67
CA ASN A 77 8.02 -4.84 -11.13
C ASN A 77 9.38 -5.26 -11.73
N LYS A 78 10.49 -4.98 -11.05
CA LYS A 78 11.88 -5.32 -11.43
C LYS A 78 12.39 -6.59 -10.75
N LEU A 79 11.53 -7.41 -10.13
CA LEU A 79 11.96 -8.65 -9.51
C LEU A 79 12.64 -9.59 -10.50
N SER A 80 13.80 -10.09 -10.09
CA SER A 80 14.68 -10.95 -10.85
C SER A 80 15.41 -11.89 -9.90
N LYS A 81 16.17 -12.84 -10.46
CA LYS A 81 17.03 -13.73 -9.67
C LYS A 81 17.95 -12.99 -8.70
N ASN A 82 18.44 -11.80 -9.09
CA ASN A 82 19.49 -11.09 -8.38
C ASN A 82 18.98 -10.30 -7.17
N ASN A 83 17.71 -9.89 -7.16
CA ASN A 83 17.13 -9.07 -6.08
C ASN A 83 16.06 -9.81 -5.26
N LEU A 84 15.61 -10.99 -5.68
CA LEU A 84 14.59 -11.76 -4.98
C LEU A 84 15.02 -12.14 -3.54
N ALA A 85 16.29 -12.52 -3.37
CA ALA A 85 16.82 -12.86 -2.05
C ALA A 85 16.70 -11.68 -1.08
N PHE A 86 17.09 -10.48 -1.52
CA PHE A 86 16.96 -9.29 -0.70
C PHE A 86 15.50 -8.87 -0.47
N ALA A 87 14.62 -9.02 -1.47
CA ALA A 87 13.19 -8.76 -1.30
C ALA A 87 12.57 -9.64 -0.20
N LYS A 88 12.95 -10.92 -0.14
CA LYS A 88 12.54 -11.84 0.96
C LYS A 88 13.12 -11.40 2.31
N THR A 89 14.39 -11.01 2.36
CA THR A 89 15.02 -10.47 3.57
C THR A 89 14.32 -9.20 4.06
N ALA A 90 13.88 -8.32 3.16
CA ALA A 90 13.15 -7.11 3.52
C ALA A 90 11.78 -7.44 4.13
N ILE A 91 11.08 -8.44 3.57
CA ILE A 91 9.86 -8.98 4.16
C ILE A 91 10.15 -9.61 5.53
N ASP A 92 11.22 -10.37 5.71
CA ASP A 92 11.58 -10.92 7.03
C ASP A 92 11.82 -9.82 8.06
N ALA A 93 12.56 -8.77 7.67
CA ALA A 93 12.80 -7.62 8.53
C ALA A 93 11.50 -6.94 8.97
N LEU A 94 10.51 -6.84 8.08
CA LEU A 94 9.17 -6.32 8.39
C LEU A 94 8.50 -7.16 9.48
N PHE A 95 8.42 -8.49 9.31
CA PHE A 95 7.70 -9.38 10.23
C PHE A 95 8.36 -9.50 11.60
N ASP A 96 9.68 -9.37 11.66
CA ASP A 96 10.43 -9.40 12.91
C ASP A 96 10.39 -8.06 13.67
N THR A 97 10.00 -6.97 13.01
CA THR A 97 9.95 -5.64 13.63
C THR A 97 8.61 -5.43 14.33
N LYS A 98 8.67 -5.03 15.61
CA LYS A 98 7.47 -4.81 16.42
C LYS A 98 6.77 -3.51 16.05
N SER A 99 5.47 -3.46 16.37
CA SER A 99 4.64 -2.24 16.27
C SER A 99 4.55 -1.68 14.84
N ILE A 100 4.40 -2.60 13.89
CA ILE A 100 4.15 -2.31 12.48
C ILE A 100 2.71 -2.71 12.15
N ASN A 101 2.05 -1.84 11.41
CA ASN A 101 0.77 -2.13 10.79
C ASN A 101 0.86 -1.82 9.30
N PHE A 102 0.22 -2.63 8.47
CA PHE A 102 0.12 -2.42 7.04
C PHE A 102 -1.33 -2.41 6.62
N TYR A 103 -1.68 -1.47 5.75
CA TYR A 103 -3.01 -1.29 5.21
C TYR A 103 -2.91 -1.15 3.70
N SER A 104 -3.79 -1.80 2.94
CA SER A 104 -3.86 -1.55 1.50
C SER A 104 -5.30 -1.55 1.02
N TYR A 105 -5.56 -0.82 -0.06
CA TYR A 105 -6.85 -0.81 -0.73
C TYR A 105 -6.63 -1.06 -2.21
N SER A 106 -7.12 -2.19 -2.70
CA SER A 106 -7.08 -2.58 -4.10
C SER A 106 -8.44 -2.39 -4.74
N ILE A 107 -8.48 -1.78 -5.92
CA ILE A 107 -9.69 -1.52 -6.68
C ILE A 107 -9.46 -1.80 -8.15
N SER A 108 -10.48 -2.35 -8.81
CA SER A 108 -10.47 -2.41 -10.27
C SER A 108 -10.92 -1.10 -10.88
N THR A 109 -10.20 -0.62 -11.90
CA THR A 109 -10.62 0.53 -12.73
C THR A 109 -11.90 0.26 -13.52
N LYS A 110 -12.36 -1.00 -13.57
CA LYS A 110 -13.63 -1.40 -14.19
C LYS A 110 -14.76 -1.68 -13.18
N SER A 111 -14.50 -1.49 -11.89
CA SER A 111 -15.50 -1.71 -10.85
C SER A 111 -16.58 -0.62 -10.88
N ASP A 112 -17.82 -0.97 -10.51
CA ASP A 112 -18.94 -0.01 -10.47
C ASP A 112 -18.62 1.17 -9.55
N TYR A 113 -17.98 0.90 -8.41
CA TYR A 113 -17.57 1.94 -7.47
C TYR A 113 -16.54 2.88 -8.09
N TYR A 114 -15.55 2.37 -8.82
CA TYR A 114 -14.56 3.20 -9.49
C TYR A 114 -15.21 4.09 -10.56
N LEU A 115 -15.96 3.47 -11.47
CA LEU A 115 -16.57 4.17 -12.61
C LEU A 115 -17.54 5.28 -12.14
N LYS A 116 -18.30 5.02 -11.07
CA LYS A 116 -19.26 5.99 -10.54
C LYS A 116 -18.62 7.19 -9.83
N ASN A 117 -17.44 7.01 -9.21
CA ASN A 117 -16.86 8.01 -8.31
C ASN A 117 -15.58 8.66 -8.84
N PHE A 118 -14.87 8.02 -9.78
CA PHE A 118 -13.48 8.35 -10.10
C PHE A 118 -13.11 8.38 -11.59
N ASP A 119 -13.96 7.87 -12.49
CA ASP A 119 -13.60 7.68 -13.91
C ASP A 119 -13.01 8.93 -14.57
N GLU A 120 -13.57 10.10 -14.23
CA GLU A 120 -13.14 11.39 -14.77
C GLU A 120 -11.90 11.97 -14.07
N ASN A 121 -11.53 11.48 -12.88
CA ASN A 121 -10.43 12.05 -12.09
C ASN A 121 -9.66 10.99 -11.27
N PRO A 122 -8.65 10.35 -11.89
CA PRO A 122 -7.69 9.47 -11.21
C PRO A 122 -7.06 10.04 -9.93
N TRP A 123 -6.74 11.34 -9.91
CA TRP A 123 -6.11 11.97 -8.75
C TRP A 123 -7.06 12.03 -7.55
N LEU A 124 -8.36 12.22 -7.81
CA LEU A 124 -9.40 12.12 -6.79
C LEU A 124 -9.49 10.70 -6.23
N ALA A 125 -9.35 9.68 -7.08
CA ALA A 125 -9.30 8.28 -6.63
C ALA A 125 -8.14 8.06 -5.66
N TYR A 126 -6.94 8.50 -6.05
CA TYR A 126 -5.74 8.38 -5.22
C TYR A 126 -5.90 9.09 -3.87
N GLU A 127 -6.38 10.33 -3.87
CA GLU A 127 -6.60 11.10 -2.63
C GLU A 127 -7.66 10.44 -1.74
N GLN A 128 -8.82 10.07 -2.29
CA GLN A 128 -9.90 9.47 -1.49
C GLN A 128 -9.52 8.10 -0.93
N ILE A 129 -8.85 7.26 -1.71
CA ILE A 129 -8.34 5.97 -1.23
C ILE A 129 -7.30 6.19 -0.13
N THR A 130 -6.39 7.16 -0.31
CA THR A 130 -5.42 7.55 0.72
C THR A 130 -6.13 7.96 2.01
N LEU A 131 -7.16 8.82 1.92
CA LEU A 131 -7.93 9.26 3.09
C LEU A 131 -8.63 8.09 3.79
N LYS A 132 -9.20 7.13 3.04
CA LYS A 132 -9.79 5.91 3.61
C LYS A 132 -8.76 5.06 4.36
N LEU A 133 -7.57 4.88 3.78
CA LEU A 133 -6.51 4.11 4.42
C LEU A 133 -5.96 4.81 5.67
N LEU A 134 -5.79 6.13 5.61
CA LEU A 134 -5.41 6.91 6.78
C LEU A 134 -6.42 6.77 7.90
N ASP A 135 -7.72 6.85 7.59
CA ASP A 135 -8.80 6.69 8.57
C ASP A 135 -8.80 5.29 9.19
N ALA A 136 -8.68 4.25 8.36
CA ALA A 136 -8.55 2.87 8.83
C ALA A 136 -7.29 2.63 9.68
N SER A 137 -6.24 3.41 9.44
CA SER A 137 -4.99 3.32 10.19
C SER A 137 -5.00 4.13 11.49
N LEU A 138 -5.88 5.11 11.65
CA LEU A 138 -5.84 6.08 12.76
C LEU A 138 -6.31 5.46 14.08
N SER A 139 -5.51 5.63 15.15
CA SER A 139 -5.91 5.26 16.52
C SER A 139 -6.33 6.47 17.36
N LYS A 140 -7.07 6.20 18.44
CA LYS A 140 -7.44 7.20 19.44
C LYS A 140 -6.16 7.74 20.12
N HIS A 141 -5.97 9.05 20.16
CA HIS A 141 -4.76 9.74 20.65
C HIS A 141 -3.50 9.62 19.77
N GLU A 142 -3.69 9.44 18.48
CA GLU A 142 -2.57 9.36 17.54
C GLU A 142 -2.50 10.56 16.60
N ILE A 143 -1.29 11.00 16.30
CA ILE A 143 -0.96 11.92 15.21
C ILE A 143 -0.06 11.20 14.21
N ILE A 144 -0.45 11.22 12.94
CA ILE A 144 0.28 10.58 11.85
C ILE A 144 1.11 11.61 11.10
N ILE A 145 2.26 11.17 10.59
CA ILE A 145 3.05 11.85 9.56
C ILE A 145 3.04 10.95 8.33
N LEU A 146 2.62 11.49 7.19
CA LEU A 146 2.56 10.76 5.94
C LEU A 146 3.79 11.08 5.07
N ILE A 147 4.50 10.03 4.68
CA ILE A 147 5.62 10.04 3.75
C ILE A 147 5.15 9.25 2.53
N ALA A 148 4.94 9.90 1.40
CA ALA A 148 4.47 9.26 0.17
C ALA A 148 5.61 9.17 -0.87
N ASP A 149 5.52 8.23 -1.81
CA ASP A 149 6.39 8.25 -2.99
C ASP A 149 6.07 9.47 -3.87
N TYR A 150 7.08 9.93 -4.60
CA TYR A 150 6.94 11.07 -5.49
C TYR A 150 6.21 10.67 -6.77
N VAL A 151 5.04 11.25 -6.96
CA VAL A 151 4.27 11.14 -8.21
C VAL A 151 4.20 12.51 -8.87
N THR A 152 4.52 12.56 -10.15
CA THR A 152 4.35 13.78 -10.96
C THR A 152 2.85 14.08 -11.11
N THR A 153 2.39 15.15 -10.47
CA THR A 153 1.01 15.61 -10.53
C THR A 153 0.87 16.89 -11.36
N PRO A 154 -0.29 17.14 -11.99
CA PRO A 154 -0.63 18.45 -12.55
C PRO A 154 -0.51 19.57 -11.51
N LYS A 155 -0.30 20.83 -11.96
CA LYS A 155 -0.01 21.98 -11.08
C LYS A 155 -1.17 22.32 -10.12
N GLU A 156 -2.37 22.00 -10.54
CA GLU A 156 -3.62 22.21 -9.81
C GLU A 156 -3.82 21.20 -8.67
N ILE A 157 -3.17 20.05 -8.73
CA ILE A 157 -3.27 19.01 -7.70
C ILE A 157 -2.29 19.32 -6.58
N ARG A 158 -2.82 19.60 -5.38
CA ARG A 158 -2.05 19.93 -4.18
C ARG A 158 -2.20 18.84 -3.13
N PHE A 159 -1.86 17.61 -3.51
CA PHE A 159 -2.10 16.41 -2.72
C PHE A 159 -1.69 16.55 -1.24
N GLU A 160 -0.50 17.09 -0.94
CA GLU A 160 -0.01 17.23 0.43
C GLU A 160 -0.87 18.19 1.26
N VAL A 161 -1.35 19.27 0.65
CA VAL A 161 -2.18 20.29 1.29
C VAL A 161 -3.60 19.77 1.46
N ASP A 162 -4.17 19.22 0.40
CA ASP A 162 -5.57 18.78 0.35
C ASP A 162 -5.78 17.56 1.26
N THR A 163 -4.91 16.55 1.20
CA THR A 163 -4.95 15.39 2.08
C THR A 163 -4.90 15.80 3.56
N LYS A 164 -3.95 16.67 3.93
CA LYS A 164 -3.83 17.14 5.32
C LYS A 164 -5.05 17.92 5.77
N LYS A 165 -5.56 18.82 4.92
CA LYS A 165 -6.72 19.65 5.23
C LYS A 165 -7.98 18.81 5.38
N HIS A 166 -8.26 17.93 4.41
CA HIS A 166 -9.42 17.04 4.44
C HIS A 166 -9.37 16.11 5.63
N PHE A 167 -8.25 15.43 5.86
CA PHE A 167 -8.14 14.46 6.95
C PHE A 167 -8.34 15.08 8.33
N ASN A 168 -7.73 16.24 8.60
CA ASN A 168 -7.88 16.94 9.87
C ASN A 168 -9.28 17.55 10.04
N SER A 169 -9.90 18.04 8.96
CA SER A 169 -11.26 18.58 8.99
C SER A 169 -12.28 17.50 9.33
N THR A 170 -12.16 16.33 8.69
CA THR A 170 -13.04 15.17 8.95
C THR A 170 -12.90 14.67 10.39
N ASN A 171 -11.68 14.60 10.91
CA ASN A 171 -11.40 14.14 12.26
C ASN A 171 -11.60 15.20 13.35
N LYS A 172 -11.85 16.47 12.97
CA LYS A 172 -12.01 17.63 13.86
C LYS A 172 -10.88 17.82 14.87
N ARG A 173 -9.65 17.43 14.49
CA ARG A 173 -8.45 17.53 15.32
C ARG A 173 -7.20 17.50 14.46
N LEU A 174 -6.05 17.76 15.08
CA LEU A 174 -4.75 17.46 14.46
C LEU A 174 -4.53 15.94 14.49
N ALA A 175 -4.91 15.25 13.41
CA ALA A 175 -4.72 13.82 13.22
C ALA A 175 -3.55 13.51 12.26
N LEU A 176 -3.25 14.44 11.34
CA LEU A 176 -2.16 14.36 10.37
C LEU A 176 -1.30 15.64 10.47
N ALA A 177 -0.07 15.48 10.98
CA ALA A 177 0.84 16.59 11.25
C ALA A 177 1.47 17.15 9.96
N GLY A 178 1.80 16.26 9.02
CA GLY A 178 2.47 16.61 7.77
C GLY A 178 2.30 15.52 6.73
N VAL A 179 2.35 15.94 5.47
CA VAL A 179 2.43 15.09 4.29
C VAL A 179 3.64 15.55 3.51
N CYS A 180 4.50 14.62 3.10
CA CYS A 180 5.67 14.92 2.29
C CYS A 180 5.90 13.80 1.28
N ARG A 181 6.33 14.16 0.07
CA ARG A 181 6.71 13.21 -0.97
C ARG A 181 8.22 13.08 -1.08
N PHE A 182 8.71 11.87 -1.25
CA PHE A 182 10.13 11.54 -1.37
C PHE A 182 10.38 10.71 -2.61
N ASP A 183 11.60 10.78 -3.17
CA ASP A 183 12.05 9.82 -4.17
C ASP A 183 12.23 8.45 -3.49
N SER A 184 11.46 7.43 -3.92
CA SER A 184 11.55 6.05 -3.41
C SER A 184 12.96 5.46 -3.44
N LYS A 185 13.85 5.90 -4.35
CA LYS A 185 15.27 5.47 -4.33
C LYS A 185 15.99 5.82 -3.04
N SER A 186 15.55 6.89 -2.36
CA SER A 186 16.15 7.37 -1.12
C SER A 186 15.58 6.73 0.15
N ASN A 187 14.56 5.87 0.04
CA ASN A 187 13.83 5.37 1.19
C ASN A 187 13.44 3.89 1.05
N ASP A 188 14.09 3.02 1.85
CA ASP A 188 13.82 1.57 1.80
C ASP A 188 12.42 1.20 2.31
N LEU A 189 11.77 2.04 3.13
CA LEU A 189 10.41 1.79 3.62
C LEU A 189 9.36 2.08 2.56
N LEU A 190 9.60 3.06 1.67
CA LEU A 190 8.80 3.23 0.45
C LEU A 190 8.98 2.04 -0.49
N GLN A 191 10.23 1.61 -0.73
CA GLN A 191 10.50 0.40 -1.54
C GLN A 191 9.87 -0.87 -0.96
N LEU A 192 9.84 -1.00 0.37
CA LEU A 192 9.15 -2.10 1.03
C LEU A 192 7.64 -1.99 0.88
N THR A 193 7.09 -0.78 0.86
CA THR A 193 5.67 -0.55 0.58
C THR A 193 5.34 -0.98 -0.86
N ASP A 194 6.15 -0.61 -1.87
CA ASP A 194 6.06 -1.08 -3.27
C ASP A 194 6.04 -2.62 -3.34
N LEU A 195 6.97 -3.29 -2.64
CA LEU A 195 7.04 -4.76 -2.62
C LEU A 195 5.75 -5.40 -2.12
N LEU A 196 5.17 -4.87 -1.04
CA LEU A 196 3.95 -5.39 -0.45
C LEU A 196 2.76 -5.18 -1.38
N ILE A 197 2.51 -3.94 -1.83
CA ILE A 197 1.38 -3.65 -2.71
C ILE A 197 1.51 -4.34 -4.07
N GLY A 198 2.74 -4.47 -4.59
CA GLY A 198 3.05 -5.16 -5.83
C GLY A 198 2.72 -6.65 -5.73
N ALA A 199 3.12 -7.29 -4.62
CA ALA A 199 2.79 -8.70 -4.36
C ALA A 199 1.27 -8.92 -4.24
N ILE A 200 0.58 -8.07 -3.47
CA ILE A 200 -0.87 -8.15 -3.28
C ILE A 200 -1.60 -7.99 -4.61
N THR A 201 -1.27 -6.94 -5.36
CA THR A 201 -1.89 -6.63 -6.65
C THR A 201 -1.63 -7.73 -7.67
N TYR A 202 -0.43 -8.33 -7.64
CA TYR A 202 -0.07 -9.42 -8.55
C TYR A 202 -0.84 -10.71 -8.25
N ASP A 203 -1.03 -11.07 -6.98
CA ASP A 203 -1.86 -12.22 -6.61
C ASP A 203 -3.30 -12.07 -7.11
N ILE A 204 -3.90 -10.88 -6.90
CA ILE A 204 -5.25 -10.56 -7.40
C ILE A 204 -5.32 -10.69 -8.92
N LYS A 205 -4.40 -10.04 -9.65
CA LYS A 205 -4.35 -10.10 -11.12
C LYS A 205 -4.13 -11.53 -11.64
N TYR A 206 -3.27 -12.29 -10.97
CA TYR A 206 -2.95 -13.66 -11.37
C TYR A 206 -4.15 -14.60 -11.16
N LYS A 207 -4.85 -14.50 -10.03
CA LYS A 207 -6.06 -15.29 -9.76
C LYS A 207 -7.19 -15.00 -10.73
N LYS A 208 -7.33 -13.74 -11.15
CA LYS A 208 -8.30 -13.31 -12.16
C LYS A 208 -7.87 -13.57 -13.60
N GLY A 209 -6.69 -14.14 -13.84
CA GLY A 209 -6.19 -14.44 -15.19
C GLY A 209 -5.80 -13.21 -16.01
N LEU A 210 -5.53 -12.07 -15.37
CA LEU A 210 -5.18 -10.81 -16.04
C LEU A 210 -3.69 -10.70 -16.38
N VAL A 211 -2.85 -11.50 -15.74
CA VAL A 211 -1.41 -11.54 -15.99
C VAL A 211 -0.90 -12.98 -16.02
N PRO A 212 0.11 -13.29 -16.86
CA PRO A 212 0.77 -14.59 -16.83
C PRO A 212 1.61 -14.74 -15.57
N GLY A 213 1.86 -15.99 -15.18
CA GLY A 213 2.73 -16.34 -14.06
C GLY A 213 4.20 -16.02 -14.34
N SER A 214 4.79 -15.16 -13.53
CA SER A 214 6.22 -14.84 -13.53
C SER A 214 6.89 -15.52 -12.34
N LYS A 215 7.91 -16.33 -12.61
CA LYS A 215 8.59 -17.18 -11.63
C LYS A 215 8.95 -16.41 -10.34
N TYR A 216 9.68 -15.31 -10.46
CA TYR A 216 10.20 -14.57 -9.29
C TYR A 216 9.11 -13.77 -8.57
N LYS A 217 8.11 -13.27 -9.30
CA LYS A 217 6.97 -12.55 -8.70
C LYS A 217 6.08 -13.52 -7.92
N LEU A 218 5.72 -14.65 -8.51
CA LEU A 218 4.98 -15.71 -7.82
C LEU A 218 5.73 -16.22 -6.61
N GLU A 219 7.05 -16.41 -6.71
CA GLU A 219 7.86 -16.86 -5.57
C GLU A 219 7.83 -15.86 -4.40
N LEU A 220 7.86 -14.54 -4.66
CA LEU A 220 7.72 -13.54 -3.60
C LEU A 220 6.28 -13.46 -3.06
N VAL A 221 5.27 -13.59 -3.92
CA VAL A 221 3.86 -13.61 -3.53
C VAL A 221 3.56 -14.78 -2.60
N GLU A 222 3.98 -15.99 -2.96
CA GLU A 222 3.84 -17.16 -2.10
C GLU A 222 4.62 -17.00 -0.80
N TYR A 223 5.79 -16.35 -0.84
CA TYR A 223 6.54 -16.04 0.37
C TYR A 223 5.75 -15.13 1.33
N LEU A 224 5.18 -14.03 0.83
CA LEU A 224 4.37 -13.11 1.62
C LEU A 224 3.11 -13.78 2.17
N LYS A 225 2.42 -14.56 1.34
CA LYS A 225 1.24 -15.35 1.73
C LYS A 225 1.55 -16.31 2.87
N ASN A 226 2.64 -17.06 2.77
CA ASN A 226 3.10 -17.96 3.84
C ASN A 226 3.42 -17.22 5.14
N LYS A 227 4.04 -16.03 5.08
CA LYS A 227 4.30 -15.20 6.27
C LYS A 227 3.02 -14.69 6.93
N LEU A 228 1.99 -14.42 6.13
CA LEU A 228 0.69 -13.95 6.60
C LEU A 228 -0.26 -15.08 7.01
N GLY A 229 -0.02 -16.32 6.56
CA GLY A 229 -0.97 -17.42 6.68
C GLY A 229 -2.19 -17.23 5.79
N ALA A 230 -2.01 -16.67 4.59
CA ALA A 230 -3.08 -16.40 3.62
C ALA A 230 -2.96 -17.34 2.41
N ASP A 231 -4.09 -17.83 1.88
CA ASP A 231 -4.10 -18.62 0.64
C ASP A 231 -4.13 -17.75 -0.63
N THR A 232 -4.78 -16.58 -0.50
CA THR A 232 -5.02 -15.61 -1.56
C THR A 232 -5.27 -14.22 -0.95
N PHE A 233 -5.05 -13.18 -1.74
CA PHE A 233 -5.43 -11.80 -1.41
C PHE A 233 -6.63 -11.30 -2.21
N GLU A 234 -7.20 -12.12 -3.11
CA GLU A 234 -8.34 -11.76 -3.98
C GLU A 234 -9.55 -11.19 -3.22
N ASP A 235 -9.85 -11.74 -2.05
CA ASP A 235 -10.98 -11.32 -1.21
C ASP A 235 -10.62 -10.30 -0.12
N GLY A 236 -9.37 -9.82 -0.13
CA GLY A 236 -8.77 -9.11 0.99
C GLY A 236 -8.23 -10.06 2.07
N PHE A 237 -7.62 -9.48 3.09
CA PHE A 237 -7.01 -10.22 4.19
C PHE A 237 -6.97 -9.37 5.45
N LYS A 238 -7.17 -9.97 6.62
CA LYS A 238 -7.10 -9.25 7.88
C LYS A 238 -6.48 -10.09 8.99
N ASN A 239 -5.48 -9.53 9.63
CA ASN A 239 -5.00 -9.96 10.94
C ASN A 239 -4.72 -8.74 11.82
N TYR A 240 -4.04 -8.92 12.97
CA TYR A 240 -3.76 -7.83 13.89
C TYR A 240 -2.89 -6.71 13.28
N ASN A 241 -1.93 -7.06 12.42
CA ASN A 241 -0.98 -6.12 11.84
C ASN A 241 -1.32 -5.74 10.39
N PHE A 242 -2.06 -6.55 9.65
CA PHE A 242 -2.33 -6.36 8.22
C PHE A 242 -3.82 -6.24 7.95
N ASN A 243 -4.23 -5.21 7.22
CA ASN A 243 -5.59 -5.02 6.73
C ASN A 243 -5.57 -4.72 5.23
N LEU A 244 -5.87 -5.73 4.41
CA LEU A 244 -5.90 -5.63 2.96
C LEU A 244 -7.37 -5.58 2.53
N PHE A 245 -7.78 -4.44 1.99
CA PHE A 245 -9.12 -4.22 1.45
C PHE A 245 -9.10 -4.45 -0.06
N VAL A 246 -10.08 -5.18 -0.58
CA VAL A 246 -10.30 -5.33 -2.01
C VAL A 246 -11.73 -4.94 -2.33
N ASP A 247 -11.90 -4.04 -3.31
CA ASP A 247 -13.21 -3.66 -3.81
C ASP A 247 -13.87 -4.85 -4.52
N LYS A 248 -15.10 -5.19 -4.10
CA LYS A 248 -15.86 -6.35 -4.60
C LYS A 248 -16.87 -6.00 -5.69
N THR A 249 -16.88 -4.76 -6.19
CA THR A 249 -17.81 -4.32 -7.23
C THR A 249 -17.27 -4.53 -8.65
N ASP A 250 -16.19 -5.30 -8.77
CA ASP A 250 -15.67 -5.77 -10.05
C ASP A 250 -16.35 -7.08 -10.46
N HIS A 251 -17.17 -7.01 -11.51
CA HIS A 251 -17.91 -8.16 -12.05
C HIS A 251 -17.06 -9.11 -12.92
N PHE A 252 -15.74 -8.94 -12.94
CA PHE A 252 -14.85 -9.76 -13.74
C PHE A 252 -14.75 -11.19 -13.19
N ASN A 253 -15.49 -12.12 -13.82
CA ASN A 253 -15.29 -13.56 -13.69
C ASN A 253 -14.32 -14.02 -14.80
N GLY A 254 -13.18 -14.60 -14.42
CA GLY A 254 -12.12 -15.05 -15.34
C GLY A 254 -12.52 -16.09 -16.40
N SER A 255 -13.80 -16.48 -16.44
CA SER A 255 -14.39 -17.34 -17.47
C SER A 255 -14.45 -16.67 -18.85
N GLN A 256 -14.53 -15.34 -18.93
CA GLN A 256 -14.70 -14.63 -20.22
C GLN A 256 -13.43 -14.51 -21.08
N VAL A 257 -12.24 -14.71 -20.50
CA VAL A 257 -10.97 -14.62 -21.27
C VAL A 257 -10.77 -15.87 -22.14
N LYS A 258 -11.30 -17.02 -21.72
CA LYS A 258 -11.18 -18.28 -22.48
C LYS A 258 -11.99 -18.28 -23.78
N ASP A 259 -13.05 -17.50 -23.85
CA ASP A 259 -13.90 -17.44 -25.04
C ASP A 259 -13.27 -16.61 -26.17
N VAL A 260 -12.45 -15.61 -25.82
CA VAL A 260 -11.74 -14.77 -26.82
C VAL A 260 -10.55 -15.50 -27.45
N GLU A 261 -9.85 -16.37 -26.70
CA GLU A 261 -8.78 -17.21 -27.29
C GLU A 261 -9.34 -18.34 -28.17
N ASN A 262 -10.56 -18.83 -27.91
CA ASN A 262 -11.20 -19.83 -28.75
C ASN A 262 -11.76 -19.23 -30.06
N GLU A 263 -12.35 -18.03 -30.04
CA GLU A 263 -12.80 -17.37 -31.28
C GLU A 263 -11.64 -16.95 -32.21
N ALA A 264 -10.46 -16.65 -31.65
CA ALA A 264 -9.26 -16.35 -32.44
C ALA A 264 -8.68 -17.60 -33.13
N ASN A 265 -8.84 -18.79 -32.52
CA ASN A 265 -8.38 -20.05 -33.10
C ASN A 265 -9.37 -20.63 -34.13
N GLU A 266 -10.68 -20.36 -34.04
CA GLU A 266 -11.65 -20.80 -35.05
C GLU A 266 -11.63 -19.97 -36.34
N LYS A 267 -11.18 -18.71 -36.29
CA LYS A 267 -11.06 -17.85 -37.50
C LYS A 267 -9.76 -18.05 -38.30
N GLY A 268 -8.87 -18.93 -37.85
CA GLY A 268 -7.58 -19.24 -38.51
C GLY A 268 -7.60 -20.45 -39.45
N LEU A 269 -8.73 -21.15 -39.58
CA LEU A 269 -8.87 -22.35 -40.42
C LEU A 269 -10.09 -22.25 -41.34
N SER A 270 -10.05 -21.28 -42.26
CA SER A 270 -10.74 -21.42 -43.54
C SER A 270 -9.90 -20.75 -44.62
N SER A 271 -9.21 -21.61 -45.37
CA SER A 271 -8.65 -21.38 -46.70
C SER A 271 -9.62 -20.71 -47.66
#